data_AF-K9LMC8-F1
#
_entry.id   AF-K9LMC8-F1
#
_cell.length_a   1.000
_cell.length_b   1.000
_cell.length_c   1.000
_cell.angle_alpha   90.00
_cell.angle_beta   90.00
_cell.angle_gamma   90.00
#
_symmetry.space_group_name_H-M   'P 1'
#
loop_
_entity.id
_entity.type
_entity.pdbx_description
1 polymer ?
#
loop_
_entity_poly.entity_id
_entity_poly.type
_entity_poly.pdbx_seq_one_letter_code
_entity_poly.pdbx_strand_id
1 'polypeptide(L)'
;MPFFALTTRFFNSLRSTYYDRVMGFDAVARFTVKYQHYMYYPILLFGRFNLYFLSWEYLIMGLGPKKGPAWWHRWFELVGQVFFWTWFGYGVVYASIPTWTSRVLFVLISHMVTAPLHVQITLSHYAMSTADLGIHESFAQKMLRTTMDVDCPKWLDFFHGGLQFQAIHHLYPTIPRHNLRKTQRFVQEFCKEVEIPYAVFTFLGGNKKVI
;
A
#
# COMPACT_ATOMS: atom_id res chain seq x y z
N MET A 1 -3.42 -11.98 -10.46
CA MET A 1 -3.17 -10.84 -11.37
C MET A 1 -3.31 -9.54 -10.60
N PRO A 2 -2.50 -8.51 -10.87
CA PRO A 2 -2.78 -7.18 -10.35
C PRO A 2 -4.03 -6.63 -11.03
N PHE A 3 -4.93 -6.05 -10.24
CA PHE A 3 -6.13 -5.37 -10.73
C PHE A 3 -5.80 -4.09 -11.52
N PHE A 4 -4.58 -3.58 -11.38
CA PHE A 4 -4.08 -2.33 -11.95
C PHE A 4 -2.81 -2.57 -12.78
N ALA A 5 -2.67 -1.79 -13.85
CA ALA A 5 -1.47 -1.79 -14.67
C ALA A 5 -0.76 -0.44 -14.53
N LEU A 6 0.30 -0.40 -13.73
CA LEU A 6 1.11 0.81 -13.52
C LEU A 6 2.09 1.08 -14.67
N THR A 7 2.37 0.07 -15.48
CA THR A 7 3.18 0.18 -16.71
C THR A 7 2.65 -0.76 -17.78
N THR A 8 3.03 -0.51 -19.03
CA THR A 8 2.67 -1.37 -20.17
C THR A 8 3.19 -2.81 -20.05
N ARG A 9 4.20 -3.06 -19.20
CA ARG A 9 4.68 -4.42 -18.90
C ARG A 9 3.59 -5.32 -18.29
N PHE A 10 2.59 -4.72 -17.65
CA PHE A 10 1.48 -5.43 -17.01
C PHE A 10 0.43 -5.93 -18.02
N PHE A 11 0.52 -5.53 -19.30
CA PHE A 11 -0.35 -6.04 -20.37
C PHE A 11 0.09 -7.41 -20.91
N ASN A 12 1.12 -8.00 -20.31
CA ASN A 12 1.55 -9.36 -20.55
C ASN A 12 1.61 -10.12 -19.23
N SER A 13 1.53 -11.45 -19.29
CA SER A 13 1.79 -12.30 -18.13
C SER A 13 3.21 -12.06 -17.60
N LEU A 14 3.34 -11.80 -16.30
CA LEU A 14 4.63 -11.49 -15.67
C LEU A 14 4.87 -12.33 -14.42
N ARG A 15 6.09 -12.82 -14.24
CA ARG A 15 6.47 -13.54 -13.02
C ARG A 15 6.74 -12.53 -11.91
N SER A 16 5.98 -12.64 -10.82
CA SER A 16 6.28 -11.91 -9.59
C SER A 16 7.44 -12.59 -8.89
N THR A 17 8.53 -11.87 -8.67
CA THR A 17 9.66 -12.33 -7.84
C THR A 17 9.29 -12.41 -6.36
N TYR A 18 8.38 -11.54 -5.91
CA TYR A 18 7.91 -11.52 -4.52
C TYR A 18 7.06 -12.74 -4.16
N TYR A 19 6.05 -13.05 -4.99
CA TYR A 19 5.16 -14.21 -4.77
C TYR A 19 5.69 -15.50 -5.41
N ASP A 20 6.84 -15.43 -6.09
CA ASP A 20 7.41 -16.50 -6.92
C ASP A 20 6.38 -17.24 -7.79
N ARG A 21 5.49 -16.48 -8.44
CA ARG A 21 4.43 -17.04 -9.31
C ARG A 21 4.19 -16.18 -10.54
N VAL A 22 3.70 -16.81 -11.60
CA VAL A 22 3.27 -16.09 -12.80
C VAL A 22 1.92 -15.43 -12.53
N MET A 23 1.87 -14.11 -12.67
CA MET A 23 0.65 -13.33 -12.71
C MET A 23 0.21 -13.23 -14.17
N GLY A 24 -0.71 -14.11 -14.59
CA GLY A 24 -1.08 -14.27 -16.00
C GLY A 24 -2.13 -13.26 -16.47
N PHE A 25 -1.92 -12.55 -17.57
CA PHE A 25 -2.85 -11.50 -18.08
C PHE A 25 -4.13 -12.09 -18.68
N ASP A 26 -4.98 -12.60 -17.81
CA ASP A 26 -6.24 -13.30 -18.10
C ASP A 26 -7.40 -12.36 -18.47
N ALA A 27 -8.58 -12.93 -18.70
CA ALA A 27 -9.77 -12.18 -19.09
C ALA A 27 -10.24 -11.19 -18.02
N VAL A 28 -10.13 -11.56 -16.74
CA VAL A 28 -10.53 -10.69 -15.62
C VAL A 28 -9.59 -9.49 -15.57
N ALA A 29 -8.29 -9.73 -15.64
CA ALA A 29 -7.31 -8.65 -15.66
C ALA A 29 -7.45 -7.72 -16.87
N ARG A 30 -7.71 -8.27 -18.07
CA ARG A 30 -8.01 -7.46 -19.26
C ARG A 30 -9.20 -6.55 -19.03
N PHE A 31 -10.26 -7.05 -18.41
CA PHE A 31 -11.43 -6.26 -18.07
C PHE A 31 -11.12 -5.18 -17.04
N THR A 32 -10.49 -5.52 -15.90
CA THR A 32 -10.23 -4.57 -14.82
C THR A 32 -9.24 -3.50 -15.25
N VAL A 33 -8.20 -3.85 -16.00
CA VAL A 33 -7.22 -2.90 -16.54
C VAL A 33 -7.84 -1.96 -17.56
N LYS A 34 -8.74 -2.44 -18.43
CA LYS A 34 -9.47 -1.59 -19.39
C LYS A 34 -10.30 -0.50 -18.71
N TYR A 35 -10.85 -0.79 -17.53
CA TYR A 35 -11.68 0.14 -16.76
C TYR A 35 -10.98 0.63 -15.48
N GLN A 36 -9.66 0.53 -15.39
CA GLN A 36 -8.93 0.75 -14.12
C GLN A 36 -9.14 2.14 -13.53
N HIS A 37 -9.31 3.16 -14.38
CA HIS A 37 -9.57 4.54 -13.97
C HIS A 37 -10.91 4.70 -13.25
N TYR A 38 -11.92 3.90 -13.62
CA TYR A 38 -13.19 3.84 -12.89
C TYR A 38 -13.12 2.89 -11.68
N MET A 39 -12.33 1.83 -11.80
CA MET A 39 -12.25 0.76 -10.81
C MET A 39 -11.24 1.03 -9.69
N TYR A 40 -10.41 2.07 -9.80
CA TYR A 40 -9.40 2.44 -8.81
C TYR A 40 -9.97 2.52 -7.39
N TYR A 41 -10.82 3.50 -7.11
CA TYR A 41 -11.42 3.63 -5.78
C TYR A 41 -12.28 2.42 -5.37
N PRO A 42 -13.18 1.87 -6.23
CA PRO A 42 -13.94 0.67 -5.90
C PRO A 42 -13.08 -0.51 -5.43
N ILE A 43 -11.97 -0.79 -6.10
CA ILE A 43 -11.09 -1.90 -5.72
C ILE A 43 -10.34 -1.60 -4.42
N LEU A 44 -9.90 -0.35 -4.21
CA LEU A 44 -9.23 0.02 -2.96
C LEU A 44 -10.14 -0.11 -1.72
N LEU A 45 -11.47 0.04 -1.89
CA LEU A 45 -12.46 -0.19 -0.82
C LEU A 45 -12.40 -1.62 -0.26
N PHE A 46 -11.96 -2.59 -1.07
CA PHE A 46 -11.82 -3.98 -0.66
C PHE A 46 -10.38 -4.39 -0.29
N GLY A 47 -9.44 -3.44 -0.27
CA GLY A 47 -8.03 -3.73 0.00
C GLY A 47 -7.79 -4.46 1.32
N ARG A 48 -8.59 -4.17 2.36
CA ARG A 48 -8.50 -4.84 3.66
C ARG A 48 -8.86 -6.34 3.59
N PHE A 49 -9.83 -6.72 2.76
CA PHE A 49 -10.15 -8.13 2.55
C PHE A 49 -9.00 -8.87 1.85
N ASN A 50 -8.35 -8.21 0.89
CA ASN A 50 -7.14 -8.75 0.26
C ASN A 50 -6.01 -8.97 1.28
N LEU A 51 -5.83 -8.06 2.26
CA LEU A 51 -4.85 -8.25 3.33
C LEU A 51 -5.17 -9.44 4.24
N TYR A 52 -6.45 -9.73 4.53
CA TYR A 52 -6.82 -10.96 5.24
C TYR A 52 -6.50 -12.22 4.45
N PHE A 53 -6.85 -12.21 3.15
CA PHE A 53 -6.51 -13.33 2.27
C PHE A 53 -5.01 -13.58 2.25
N LEU A 54 -4.19 -12.54 2.05
CA LEU A 54 -2.73 -12.64 2.03
C LEU A 54 -2.17 -13.10 3.38
N SER A 55 -2.75 -12.65 4.49
CA SER A 55 -2.33 -13.07 5.83
C SER A 55 -2.57 -14.57 6.04
N TRP A 56 -3.74 -15.08 5.65
CA TRP A 56 -4.03 -16.51 5.71
C TRP A 56 -3.22 -17.32 4.70
N GLU A 57 -3.01 -16.84 3.48
CA GLU A 57 -2.14 -17.46 2.47
C GLU A 57 -0.72 -17.63 3.04
N TYR A 58 -0.14 -16.54 3.57
CA TYR A 58 1.19 -16.52 4.18
C TYR A 58 1.33 -17.52 5.33
N LEU A 59 0.34 -17.56 6.23
CA LEU A 59 0.30 -18.48 7.35
C LEU A 59 0.06 -19.91 6.88
N ILE A 60 -0.95 -20.22 6.08
CA ILE A 60 -1.26 -21.60 5.70
C ILE A 60 -0.12 -22.21 4.87
N MET A 61 0.41 -21.48 3.88
CA MET A 61 1.50 -21.95 3.02
C MET A 61 2.86 -21.97 3.72
N GLY A 62 2.99 -21.28 4.87
CA GLY A 62 4.24 -21.22 5.63
C GLY A 62 5.38 -20.59 4.88
N LEU A 63 5.08 -19.40 4.36
CA LEU A 63 6.02 -18.51 3.69
C LEU A 63 6.89 -17.72 4.68
N GLY A 64 6.58 -17.78 5.99
CA GLY A 64 7.36 -17.12 7.03
C GLY A 64 8.63 -17.87 7.45
N PRO A 65 9.47 -17.22 8.28
CA PRO A 65 10.71 -17.80 8.77
C PRO A 65 10.48 -19.13 9.50
N LYS A 66 11.13 -20.20 9.03
CA LYS A 66 11.05 -21.54 9.66
C LYS A 66 12.21 -21.83 10.61
N LYS A 67 13.25 -20.99 10.58
CA LYS A 67 14.50 -21.14 11.34
C LYS A 67 14.95 -19.78 11.87
N GLY A 68 15.86 -19.78 12.84
CA GLY A 68 16.38 -18.57 13.48
C GLY A 68 15.42 -17.99 14.51
N PRO A 69 15.72 -16.82 15.10
CA PRO A 69 15.02 -16.28 16.27
C PRO A 69 13.52 -15.99 16.04
N ALA A 70 13.09 -15.84 14.78
CA ALA A 70 11.72 -15.53 14.40
C ALA A 70 10.85 -16.77 14.07
N TRP A 71 11.35 -18.00 14.28
CA TRP A 71 10.64 -19.24 13.92
C TRP A 71 9.24 -19.35 14.54
N TRP A 72 9.04 -18.76 15.72
CA TRP A 72 7.81 -18.82 16.50
C TRP A 72 6.76 -17.79 16.05
N HIS A 73 7.13 -16.81 15.22
CA HIS A 73 6.23 -15.73 14.77
C HIS A 73 5.00 -16.28 14.07
N ARG A 74 5.14 -17.36 13.28
CA ARG A 74 4.00 -18.04 12.64
C ARG A 74 2.90 -18.40 13.65
N TRP A 75 3.29 -18.98 14.79
CA TRP A 75 2.33 -19.43 15.80
C TRP A 75 1.71 -18.25 16.54
N PHE A 76 2.51 -17.23 16.83
CA PHE A 76 2.03 -15.98 17.40
C PHE A 76 0.99 -15.29 16.49
N GLU A 77 1.29 -15.18 15.20
CA GLU A 77 0.38 -14.62 14.20
C GLU A 77 -0.89 -15.47 14.04
N LEU A 78 -0.79 -16.80 14.06
CA LEU A 78 -1.96 -17.70 14.04
C LEU A 78 -2.86 -17.50 15.26
N VAL A 79 -2.29 -17.42 16.47
CA VAL A 79 -3.05 -17.12 17.69
C VAL A 79 -3.72 -15.76 17.58
N GLY A 80 -3.01 -14.75 17.08
CA GLY A 80 -3.56 -13.41 16.84
C GLY A 80 -4.74 -13.42 15.86
N GLN A 81 -4.65 -14.20 14.77
CA GLN A 81 -5.75 -14.37 13.82
C GLN A 81 -6.96 -15.06 14.46
N VAL A 82 -6.75 -16.18 15.16
CA VAL A 82 -7.84 -16.90 15.85
C VAL A 82 -8.51 -16.00 16.88
N PHE A 83 -7.72 -15.27 17.68
CA PHE A 83 -8.23 -14.29 18.62
C PHE A 83 -9.06 -13.21 17.92
N PHE A 84 -8.52 -12.60 16.85
CA PHE A 84 -9.21 -11.55 16.11
C PHE A 84 -10.55 -12.03 15.54
N TRP A 85 -10.61 -13.20 14.90
CA TRP A 85 -11.85 -13.71 14.32
C TRP A 85 -12.86 -14.17 15.36
N THR A 86 -12.39 -14.66 16.51
CA THR A 86 -13.27 -14.98 17.64
C THR A 86 -13.88 -13.70 18.24
N TRP A 87 -13.07 -12.68 18.47
CA TRP A 87 -13.56 -11.42 19.03
C TRP A 87 -14.40 -10.62 18.02
N PHE A 88 -13.85 -10.33 16.85
CA PHE A 88 -14.50 -9.50 15.83
C PHE A 88 -15.60 -10.29 15.09
N GLY A 89 -15.27 -11.44 14.52
CA GLY A 89 -16.21 -12.22 13.71
C GLY A 89 -17.34 -12.83 14.54
N TYR A 90 -17.00 -13.51 15.63
CA TYR A 90 -18.02 -14.11 16.50
C TYR A 90 -18.61 -13.11 17.50
N GLY A 91 -17.80 -12.46 18.34
CA GLY A 91 -18.30 -11.55 19.39
C GLY A 91 -19.00 -10.30 18.85
N VAL A 92 -18.29 -9.49 18.06
CA VAL A 92 -18.82 -8.20 17.55
C VAL A 92 -19.85 -8.43 16.44
N VAL A 93 -19.55 -9.24 15.42
CA VAL A 93 -20.44 -9.38 14.27
C VAL A 93 -21.57 -10.37 14.55
N TYR A 94 -21.27 -11.62 14.87
CA TYR A 94 -22.31 -12.66 14.99
C TYR A 94 -23.17 -12.50 16.25
N ALA A 95 -22.55 -12.36 17.43
CA ALA A 95 -23.27 -12.36 18.70
C ALA A 95 -23.96 -11.03 19.02
N SER A 96 -23.40 -9.90 18.57
CA SER A 96 -23.94 -8.57 18.92
C SER A 96 -24.89 -7.96 17.88
N ILE A 97 -24.86 -8.41 16.62
CA ILE A 97 -25.72 -7.86 15.55
C ILE A 97 -26.84 -8.88 15.21
N PRO A 98 -28.12 -8.50 15.33
CA PRO A 98 -29.23 -9.46 15.29
C PRO A 98 -29.57 -9.97 13.89
N THR A 99 -29.47 -9.15 12.85
CA THR A 99 -29.90 -9.51 11.49
C THR A 99 -28.72 -9.79 10.56
N TRP A 100 -28.91 -10.71 9.62
CA TRP A 100 -27.91 -11.04 8.60
C TRP A 100 -27.52 -9.82 7.76
N THR A 101 -28.50 -9.05 7.29
CA THR A 101 -28.25 -7.86 6.47
C THR A 101 -27.40 -6.82 7.21
N SER A 102 -27.72 -6.55 8.49
CA SER A 102 -26.93 -5.61 9.29
C SER A 102 -25.50 -6.10 9.54
N ARG A 103 -25.28 -7.42 9.69
CA ARG A 103 -23.93 -8.00 9.82
C ARG A 103 -23.10 -7.75 8.56
N VAL A 104 -23.67 -8.04 7.38
CA VAL A 104 -22.99 -7.84 6.09
C VAL A 104 -22.68 -6.35 5.89
N LEU A 105 -23.65 -5.47 6.11
CA LEU A 105 -23.45 -4.02 5.98
C LEU A 105 -22.39 -3.50 6.95
N PHE A 106 -22.41 -3.94 8.21
CA PHE A 106 -21.41 -3.56 9.19
C PHE A 106 -20.01 -3.98 8.77
N VAL A 107 -19.83 -5.22 8.31
CA VAL A 107 -18.53 -5.71 7.81
C VAL A 107 -18.08 -4.89 6.61
N LEU A 108 -18.94 -4.67 5.61
CA LEU A 108 -18.57 -3.86 4.44
C LEU A 108 -18.15 -2.45 4.85
N ILE A 109 -19.00 -1.71 5.59
CA ILE A 109 -18.73 -0.32 5.96
C ILE A 109 -17.48 -0.20 6.84
N SER A 110 -17.34 -1.05 7.87
CA SER A 110 -16.19 -1.02 8.78
C SER A 110 -14.84 -1.30 8.10
N HIS A 111 -14.85 -1.97 6.94
CA HIS A 111 -13.65 -2.25 6.16
C HIS A 111 -13.41 -1.15 5.11
N MET A 112 -14.48 -0.72 4.43
CA MET A 112 -14.40 0.31 3.38
C MET A 112 -14.02 1.68 3.95
N VAL A 113 -14.40 2.01 5.19
CA VAL A 113 -14.03 3.29 5.85
C VAL A 113 -12.51 3.46 5.99
N THR A 114 -11.74 2.37 5.94
CA THR A 114 -10.27 2.42 6.00
C THR A 114 -9.61 2.67 4.64
N ALA A 115 -10.38 2.67 3.54
CA ALA A 115 -9.86 2.86 2.19
C ALA A 115 -9.10 4.18 1.95
N PRO A 116 -9.46 5.33 2.57
CA PRO A 116 -8.66 6.55 2.43
C PRO A 116 -7.19 6.38 2.83
N LEU A 117 -6.91 5.56 3.86
CA LEU A 117 -5.54 5.22 4.24
C LEU A 117 -4.82 4.45 3.12
N HIS A 118 -5.52 3.52 2.47
CA HIS A 118 -4.98 2.74 1.36
C HIS A 118 -4.70 3.63 0.13
N VAL A 119 -5.61 4.56 -0.18
CA VAL A 119 -5.41 5.58 -1.22
C VAL A 119 -4.17 6.41 -0.90
N GLN A 120 -4.03 6.91 0.33
CA GLN A 120 -2.88 7.71 0.74
C GLN A 120 -1.55 6.97 0.55
N ILE A 121 -1.47 5.69 0.91
CA ILE A 121 -0.24 4.90 0.80
C ILE A 121 0.11 4.63 -0.68
N THR A 122 -0.87 4.22 -1.48
CA THR A 122 -0.66 3.87 -2.89
C THR A 122 -0.36 5.08 -3.77
N LEU A 123 -0.96 6.23 -3.44
CA LEU A 123 -0.78 7.51 -4.14
C LEU A 123 0.70 7.87 -4.33
N SER A 124 1.52 7.71 -3.28
CA SER A 124 2.95 8.07 -3.31
C SER A 124 3.81 7.20 -4.23
N HIS A 125 3.30 6.08 -4.71
CA HIS A 125 4.08 5.12 -5.52
C HIS A 125 3.46 4.83 -6.88
N TYR A 126 2.13 4.81 -7.01
CA TYR A 126 1.47 4.39 -8.24
C TYR A 126 1.65 5.38 -9.39
N ALA A 127 1.79 6.67 -9.07
CA ALA A 127 2.10 7.72 -10.06
C ALA A 127 3.59 7.78 -10.43
N MET A 128 4.43 6.99 -9.77
CA MET A 128 5.90 7.08 -9.87
C MET A 128 6.48 5.98 -10.73
N SER A 129 7.72 6.19 -11.16
CA SER A 129 8.40 5.22 -12.03
C SER A 129 8.64 3.90 -11.29
N THR A 130 8.29 2.79 -11.91
CA THR A 130 8.55 1.43 -11.40
C THR A 130 9.73 0.76 -12.11
N ALA A 131 10.50 1.51 -12.90
CA ALA A 131 11.67 0.99 -13.60
C ALA A 131 12.73 0.51 -12.60
N ASP A 132 13.39 -0.60 -12.93
CA ASP A 132 14.58 -1.07 -12.24
C ASP A 132 15.81 -0.71 -13.09
N LEU A 133 16.62 0.22 -12.58
CA LEU A 133 17.85 0.69 -13.24
C LEU A 133 19.09 -0.10 -12.78
N GLY A 134 18.91 -1.10 -11.92
CA GLY A 134 19.98 -1.97 -11.45
C GLY A 134 21.06 -1.22 -10.68
N ILE A 135 22.31 -1.67 -10.85
CA ILE A 135 23.47 -1.16 -10.11
C ILE A 135 23.89 0.28 -10.49
N HIS A 136 23.33 0.83 -11.57
CA HIS A 136 23.68 2.16 -12.06
C HIS A 136 22.94 3.28 -11.32
N GLU A 137 21.96 2.95 -10.48
CA GLU A 137 21.18 3.91 -9.72
C GLU A 137 21.52 3.82 -8.23
N SER A 138 21.88 4.96 -7.63
CA SER A 138 22.07 5.03 -6.19
C SER A 138 20.76 4.85 -5.43
N PHE A 139 20.85 4.39 -4.18
CA PHE A 139 19.67 4.24 -3.31
C PHE A 139 18.84 5.53 -3.23
N ALA A 140 19.49 6.69 -3.03
CA ALA A 140 18.81 7.96 -2.90
C ALA A 140 18.05 8.35 -4.18
N GLN A 141 18.68 8.20 -5.34
CA GLN A 141 18.03 8.44 -6.64
C GLN A 141 16.83 7.51 -6.84
N LYS A 142 16.97 6.23 -6.49
CA LYS A 142 15.87 5.27 -6.55
C LYS A 142 14.70 5.70 -5.68
N MET A 143 14.95 6.09 -4.42
CA MET A 143 13.87 6.49 -3.51
C MET A 143 13.14 7.74 -4.00
N LEU A 144 13.87 8.74 -4.54
CA LEU A 144 13.30 9.97 -5.10
C LEU A 144 12.55 9.75 -6.42
N ARG A 145 12.99 8.81 -7.26
CA ARG A 145 12.34 8.50 -8.55
C ARG A 145 11.09 7.64 -8.39
N THR A 146 11.11 6.71 -7.43
CA THR A 146 10.04 5.70 -7.23
C THR A 146 8.98 6.14 -6.20
N THR A 147 9.17 7.32 -5.61
CA THR A 147 8.28 7.85 -4.56
C THR A 147 8.05 9.34 -4.73
N MET A 148 6.82 9.79 -4.49
CA MET A 148 6.49 11.21 -4.35
C MET A 148 5.96 11.53 -2.96
N ASP A 149 6.15 12.78 -2.57
CA ASP A 149 5.51 13.37 -1.41
C ASP A 149 4.20 14.08 -1.79
N VAL A 150 3.32 14.22 -0.80
CA VAL A 150 2.06 14.95 -0.95
C VAL A 150 2.20 16.32 -0.32
N ASP A 151 2.01 17.37 -1.11
CA ASP A 151 1.96 18.73 -0.61
C ASP A 151 0.63 18.98 0.12
N CYS A 152 0.75 19.35 1.39
CA CYS A 152 -0.35 19.74 2.23
C CYS A 152 0.07 20.82 3.25
N PRO A 153 -0.86 21.72 3.62
CA PRO A 153 -0.69 22.61 4.76
C PRO A 153 -0.32 21.86 6.06
N LYS A 154 0.46 22.50 6.94
CA LYS A 154 0.94 21.89 8.20
C LYS A 154 -0.19 21.39 9.10
N TRP A 155 -1.35 22.05 9.11
CA TRP A 155 -2.48 21.65 9.96
C TRP A 155 -3.10 20.30 9.52
N LEU A 156 -2.84 19.86 8.29
CA LEU A 156 -3.21 18.52 7.82
C LEU A 156 -2.20 17.43 8.20
N ASP A 157 -1.05 17.78 8.80
CA ASP A 157 -0.02 16.79 9.12
C ASP A 157 -0.51 15.68 10.04
N PHE A 158 -1.38 16.03 11.00
CA PHE A 158 -2.00 15.06 11.89
C PHE A 158 -2.87 14.05 11.13
N PHE A 159 -3.68 14.52 10.17
CA PHE A 159 -4.58 13.68 9.39
C PHE A 159 -3.84 12.75 8.43
N HIS A 160 -2.78 13.23 7.79
CA HIS A 160 -1.94 12.37 6.95
C HIS A 160 -1.04 11.44 7.77
N GLY A 161 -0.81 11.73 9.06
CA GLY A 161 -0.08 10.86 9.98
C GLY A 161 1.39 10.61 9.61
N GLY A 162 1.98 11.46 8.75
CA GLY A 162 3.33 11.32 8.19
C GLY A 162 3.37 10.68 6.79
N LEU A 163 2.26 10.16 6.29
CA LEU A 163 2.18 9.49 4.97
C LEU A 163 2.28 10.45 3.78
N GLN A 164 2.26 11.75 4.02
CA GLN A 164 2.55 12.77 3.02
C GLN A 164 4.06 12.91 2.74
N PHE A 165 4.92 12.32 3.57
CA PHE A 165 6.39 12.39 3.48
C PHE A 165 7.03 11.04 3.13
N GLN A 166 6.46 10.29 2.18
CA GLN A 166 6.94 8.95 1.83
C GLN A 166 8.38 8.95 1.29
N ALA A 167 8.77 9.92 0.46
CA ALA A 167 10.13 10.01 -0.06
C ALA A 167 11.13 10.16 1.09
N ILE A 168 10.77 10.94 2.11
CA ILE A 168 11.60 11.14 3.31
C ILE A 168 11.63 9.89 4.19
N HIS A 169 10.49 9.23 4.37
CA HIS A 169 10.41 7.98 5.11
C HIS A 169 11.30 6.89 4.48
N HIS A 170 11.32 6.78 3.16
CA HIS A 170 12.14 5.79 2.47
C HIS A 170 13.64 6.16 2.48
N LEU A 171 13.99 7.44 2.36
CA LEU A 171 15.38 7.89 2.49
C LEU A 171 15.92 7.73 3.92
N TYR A 172 15.08 7.99 4.92
CA TYR A 172 15.47 8.04 6.33
C TYR A 172 14.43 7.36 7.23
N PRO A 173 14.32 6.02 7.20
CA PRO A 173 13.23 5.28 7.85
C PRO A 173 13.19 5.39 9.36
N THR A 174 14.30 5.78 10.00
CA THR A 174 14.41 5.93 11.45
C THR A 174 14.05 7.33 11.96
N ILE A 175 13.83 8.30 11.07
CA ILE A 175 13.45 9.66 11.49
C ILE A 175 12.04 9.64 12.08
N PRO A 176 11.84 10.21 13.28
CA PRO A 176 10.52 10.25 13.88
C PRO A 176 9.59 11.18 13.10
N ARG A 177 8.30 10.82 13.05
CA ARG A 177 7.29 11.49 12.22
C ARG A 177 7.22 13.01 12.36
N HIS A 178 7.41 13.53 13.58
CA HIS A 178 7.39 14.98 13.84
C HIS A 178 8.55 15.75 13.19
N ASN A 179 9.63 15.06 12.79
CA ASN A 179 10.78 15.66 12.11
C ASN A 179 10.73 15.54 10.59
N LEU A 180 9.82 14.73 10.02
CA LEU A 180 9.78 14.47 8.56
C LEU A 180 9.65 15.75 7.73
N ARG A 181 8.79 16.68 8.14
CA ARG A 181 8.61 17.95 7.44
C ARG A 181 9.86 18.83 7.44
N LYS A 182 10.63 18.81 8.54
CA LYS A 182 11.90 19.55 8.62
C LYS A 182 12.92 18.89 7.69
N THR A 183 13.04 17.56 7.73
CA THR A 183 13.92 16.79 6.85
C THR A 183 13.59 16.98 5.39
N GLN A 184 12.30 17.05 5.04
CA GLN A 184 11.83 17.27 3.67
C GLN A 184 12.46 18.50 3.03
N ARG A 185 12.56 19.60 3.79
CA ARG A 185 13.16 20.85 3.32
C ARG A 185 14.63 20.69 2.97
N PHE A 186 15.40 20.03 3.84
CA PHE A 186 16.82 19.75 3.58
C PHE A 186 17.02 18.86 2.34
N VAL A 187 16.16 17.85 2.16
CA VAL A 187 16.22 17.00 0.96
C VAL A 187 15.86 17.78 -0.30
N GLN A 188 14.85 18.66 -0.25
CA GLN A 188 14.49 19.53 -1.37
C GLN A 188 15.61 20.50 -1.74
N GLU A 189 16.25 21.12 -0.75
CA GLU A 189 17.42 22.00 -0.94
C GLU A 189 18.56 21.23 -1.61
N PHE A 190 18.92 20.06 -1.08
CA PHE A 190 19.94 19.21 -1.68
C PHE A 190 19.60 18.80 -3.11
N CYS A 191 18.37 18.34 -3.36
CA CYS A 191 17.92 17.95 -4.70
C CYS A 191 18.04 19.11 -5.70
N LYS A 192 17.75 20.34 -5.27
CA LYS A 192 17.93 21.54 -6.09
C LYS A 192 19.40 21.83 -6.39
N GLU A 193 20.29 21.66 -5.41
CA GLU A 193 21.73 21.87 -5.59
C GLU A 193 22.38 20.90 -6.57
N VAL A 194 21.94 19.63 -6.56
CA VAL A 194 22.48 18.57 -7.43
C VAL A 194 21.62 18.30 -8.67
N GLU A 195 20.64 19.16 -8.96
CA GLU A 195 19.75 19.09 -10.12
C GLU A 195 18.98 17.76 -10.25
N ILE A 196 18.61 17.15 -9.13
CA ILE A 196 17.77 15.95 -9.08
C ILE A 196 16.29 16.35 -8.86
N PRO A 197 15.35 15.85 -9.67
CA PRO A 197 13.93 16.12 -9.47
C PRO A 197 13.42 15.57 -8.13
N TYR A 198 12.72 16.42 -7.38
CA TYR A 198 11.98 16.02 -6.18
C TYR A 198 10.48 16.02 -6.45
N ALA A 199 9.87 14.85 -6.52
CA ALA A 199 8.47 14.69 -6.91
C ALA A 199 7.52 15.04 -5.76
N VAL A 200 6.76 16.13 -5.92
CA VAL A 200 5.75 16.59 -4.96
C VAL A 200 4.50 17.00 -5.71
N PHE A 201 3.36 16.53 -5.23
CA PHE A 201 2.06 16.88 -5.81
C PHE A 201 1.05 17.17 -4.71
N THR A 202 0.06 18.02 -4.99
CA THR A 202 -1.12 18.11 -4.12
C THR A 202 -1.84 16.77 -4.09
N PHE A 203 -2.61 16.50 -3.04
CA PHE A 203 -3.37 15.23 -2.93
C PHE A 203 -4.25 14.97 -4.17
N LEU A 204 -4.95 16.00 -4.65
CA LEU A 204 -5.77 15.91 -5.86
C LEU A 204 -4.91 15.73 -7.12
N GLY A 205 -3.80 16.48 -7.24
CA GLY A 205 -2.90 16.40 -8.39
C GLY A 205 -2.25 15.02 -8.53
N GLY A 206 -1.85 14.41 -7.41
CA GLY A 206 -1.32 13.06 -7.39
C GLY A 206 -2.35 12.01 -7.82
N ASN A 207 -3.60 12.11 -7.35
CA ASN A 207 -4.64 11.15 -7.74
C ASN A 207 -4.96 11.23 -9.23
N LYS A 208 -4.91 12.44 -9.82
CA LYS A 208 -5.02 12.63 -11.28
C LYS A 208 -3.84 12.07 -12.08
N LYS A 209 -2.70 11.77 -11.45
CA LYS A 209 -1.56 11.10 -12.09
C LYS A 209 -1.67 9.58 -12.02
N VAL A 210 -2.37 9.06 -11.00
CA VAL A 210 -2.60 7.61 -10.82
C VAL A 210 -3.70 7.10 -11.77
N ILE A 211 -4.76 7.89 -11.95
CA ILE A 211 -5.96 7.58 -12.74
C ILE A 211 -5.77 8.05 -14.18
#